data_AF-A0A0Q1HVN3-F1
#
_entry.id   AF-A0A0Q1HVN3-F1
#
_cell.length_a   1.000
_cell.length_b   1.000
_cell.length_c   1.000
_cell.angle_alpha   90.00
_cell.angle_beta   90.00
_cell.angle_gamma   90.00
#
_symmetry.space_group_name_H-M   'P 1'
#
loop_
_entity.id
_entity.type
_entity.pdbx_description
1 polymer ?
#
loop_
_entity_poly.entity_id
_entity_poly.type
_entity_poly.pdbx_seq_one_letter_code
_entity_poly.pdbx_strand_id
1 'polypeptide(L)' 'MRIHMEQQECSGHGQCYLVNPELYPLDDDGFTALNGDVAVPAGAEDDARRGVAACPQQAISVLAD' A
#
# COMPACT_ATOMS: atom_id res chain seq x y z
N MET A 1 0.44 -3.73 13.56
CA MET A 1 -0.02 -3.99 12.18
C MET A 1 1.08 -3.72 11.16
N ARG A 2 1.17 -4.60 10.17
CA ARG A 2 2.02 -4.43 8.99
C ARG A 2 1.18 -4.59 7.72
N ILE A 3 1.68 -4.06 6.62
CA ILE A 3 1.15 -4.35 5.28
C ILE A 3 2.23 -5.03 4.45
N HIS A 4 1.83 -5.91 3.56
CA HIS A 4 2.71 -6.57 2.59
C HIS A 4 2.39 -6.08 1.18
N MET A 5 3.42 -5.84 0.38
CA MET A 5 3.33 -5.50 -1.03
C MET A 5 3.85 -6.64 -1.91
N GLU A 6 2.98 -7.20 -2.76
CA GLU A 6 3.36 -8.12 -3.83
C GLU A 6 3.53 -7.33 -5.14
N GLN A 7 4.80 -7.05 -5.50
CA GLN A 7 5.15 -6.19 -6.62
C GLN A 7 4.66 -6.73 -7.97
N GLN A 8 4.62 -8.06 -8.13
CA GLN A 8 4.24 -8.67 -9.43
C GLN A 8 2.76 -8.46 -9.77
N GLU A 9 1.92 -8.22 -8.76
CA GLU A 9 0.48 -7.96 -8.94
C GLU A 9 0.18 -6.45 -9.13
N CYS A 10 1.18 -5.57 -8.97
CA CYS A 10 0.96 -4.13 -9.14
C CYS A 10 0.85 -3.75 -10.63
N SER A 11 -0.19 -3.01 -10.98
CA SER A 11 -0.36 -2.44 -12.34
C SER A 11 -0.43 -0.91 -12.37
N GLY A 12 0.10 -0.22 -11.36
CA GLY A 12 0.24 1.24 -11.39
C GLY A 12 -1.08 2.05 -11.34
N HIS A 13 -2.13 1.54 -10.69
CA HIS A 13 -3.43 2.24 -10.62
C HIS A 13 -3.44 3.51 -9.76
N GLY A 14 -2.44 3.70 -8.88
CA GLY A 14 -2.31 4.89 -8.03
C GLY A 14 -3.40 5.09 -6.95
N GLN A 15 -4.36 4.19 -6.80
CA GLN A 15 -5.48 4.38 -5.86
C GLN A 15 -5.05 4.36 -4.39
N CYS A 16 -4.04 3.55 -4.04
CA CYS A 16 -3.47 3.54 -2.68
C CYS A 16 -2.79 4.87 -2.33
N TYR A 17 -2.05 5.46 -3.27
CA TYR A 17 -1.43 6.79 -3.12
C TYR A 17 -2.47 7.88 -2.84
N LEU A 18 -3.63 7.84 -3.50
CA LEU A 18 -4.72 8.79 -3.25
C LEU A 18 -5.31 8.69 -1.84
N VAL A 19 -5.17 7.54 -1.16
CA VAL A 19 -5.60 7.38 0.23
C VAL A 19 -4.61 8.06 1.18
N ASN A 20 -3.32 7.76 1.05
CA ASN A 20 -2.27 8.34 1.87
C ASN A 20 -0.93 8.30 1.12
N PRO A 21 -0.46 9.43 0.55
CA PRO A 21 0.78 9.51 -0.21
C PRO A 21 2.04 9.15 0.58
N GLU A 22 2.05 9.38 1.89
CA GLU A 22 3.19 9.09 2.76
C GLU A 22 3.31 7.59 3.04
N LEU A 23 2.18 6.91 3.22
CA LEU A 23 2.13 5.47 3.46
C LEU A 23 2.22 4.65 2.16
N TYR A 24 1.79 5.21 1.02
CA TYR A 24 1.77 4.56 -0.29
C TYR A 24 2.47 5.39 -1.35
N PRO A 25 3.78 5.69 -1.18
CA PRO A 25 4.52 6.48 -2.15
C PRO A 25 4.51 5.80 -3.52
N LEU A 26 4.53 6.59 -4.59
CA LEU A 26 4.76 6.09 -5.95
C LEU A 26 6.22 6.32 -6.35
N ASP A 27 6.76 5.44 -7.19
CA ASP A 27 8.01 5.65 -7.90
C ASP A 27 7.81 6.53 -9.15
N ASP A 28 8.91 6.78 -9.87
CA ASP A 28 8.92 7.65 -11.06
C ASP A 28 8.10 7.07 -12.24
N ASP A 29 7.82 5.76 -12.22
CA ASP A 29 7.03 5.06 -13.24
C ASP A 29 5.54 4.95 -12.84
N GLY A 30 5.16 5.46 -11.67
CA GLY A 30 3.78 5.48 -11.16
C GLY A 30 3.34 4.19 -10.46
N PHE A 31 4.26 3.26 -10.19
CA PHE A 31 4.01 2.09 -9.35
C PHE A 31 4.19 2.45 -7.88
N THR A 32 3.60 1.66 -6.98
CA THR A 32 3.89 1.86 -5.55
C THR A 32 5.36 1.55 -5.27
N ALA A 33 6.02 2.46 -4.55
CA ALA A 33 7.40 2.29 -4.09
C ALA A 33 7.48 1.45 -2.80
N LEU A 34 6.36 0.89 -2.33
CA LEU A 34 6.35 -0.10 -1.26
C LEU A 34 7.09 -1.37 -1.68
N ASN A 35 7.85 -1.94 -0.74
CA ASN A 35 8.66 -3.13 -0.96
C ASN A 35 8.47 -4.12 0.20
N GLY A 36 7.83 -5.25 -0.07
CA GLY A 36 7.61 -6.31 0.92
C GLY A 36 6.82 -5.82 2.13
N ASP A 37 7.26 -6.22 3.34
CA ASP A 37 6.56 -5.94 4.58
C ASP A 37 6.91 -4.57 5.16
N VAL A 38 5.93 -3.68 5.26
CA VAL A 38 6.09 -2.34 5.82
C VAL A 38 5.33 -2.22 7.13
N ALA A 39 6.01 -1.68 8.16
CA ALA A 39 5.39 -1.33 9.42
C ALA A 39 4.53 -0.07 9.23
N VAL A 40 3.27 -0.14 9.66
CA VAL A 40 2.36 1.01 9.59
C VAL A 40 2.66 1.94 10.77
N PRO A 41 2.88 3.25 10.56
CA PRO A 41 3.03 4.22 11.64
C PRO A 41 1.81 4.25 12.55
N ALA A 42 2.02 4.47 13.85
CA ALA A 42 0.93 4.62 14.80
C ALA A 42 0.02 5.81 14.40
N GLY A 43 -1.28 5.57 14.36
CA GLY A 43 -2.29 6.54 13.91
C GLY A 43 -2.61 6.47 12.41
N ALA A 44 -1.88 5.68 11.62
CA ALA A 44 -2.12 5.48 10.18
C ALA A 44 -2.85 4.16 9.88
N GLU A 45 -3.38 3.46 10.89
CA GLU A 45 -3.96 2.13 10.74
C GLU A 45 -5.22 2.11 9.86
N ASP A 46 -6.06 3.15 9.96
CA ASP A 46 -7.26 3.27 9.14
C ASP A 46 -6.91 3.57 7.68
N ASP A 47 -5.93 4.44 7.45
CA ASP A 47 -5.41 4.70 6.10
C ASP A 47 -4.75 3.46 5.50
N ALA A 48 -4.06 2.66 6.32
CA ALA A 48 -3.50 1.40 5.89
C ALA A 48 -4.58 0.42 5.40
N ARG A 49 -5.70 0.31 6.12
CA ARG A 49 -6.83 -0.55 5.70
C ARG A 49 -7.51 -0.01 4.46
N ARG A 50 -7.71 1.31 4.38
CA ARG A 50 -8.32 1.98 3.21
C ARG A 50 -7.47 1.84 1.96
N GLY A 51 -6.14 2.01 2.07
CA GLY A 51 -5.22 1.89 0.95
C GLY A 51 -5.10 0.46 0.43
N VAL A 52 -5.10 -0.53 1.34
CA VAL A 52 -5.23 -1.95 0.98
C VAL A 52 -6.53 -2.20 0.21
N ALA A 53 -7.67 -1.74 0.72
CA ALA A 53 -8.98 -1.94 0.09
C ALA A 53 -9.13 -1.21 -1.26
N ALA A 54 -8.38 -0.12 -1.47
CA ALA A 54 -8.39 0.65 -2.70
C ALA A 54 -7.60 -0.03 -3.85
N CYS A 55 -6.78 -1.03 -3.58
CA CYS A 55 -6.00 -1.70 -4.62
C CYS A 55 -6.88 -2.65 -5.45
N PRO A 56 -7.16 -2.37 -6.73
CA PRO A 56 -8.03 -3.21 -7.56
C PRO A 56 -7.40 -4.58 -7.89
N GLN A 57 -6.06 -4.68 -7.81
CA GLN A 57 -5.33 -5.92 -8.04
C GLN A 57 -5.08 -6.72 -6.77
N GLN A 58 -5.48 -6.20 -5.60
CA GLN A 58 -5.17 -6.81 -4.30
C GLN A 58 -3.66 -7.05 -4.07
N ALA A 59 -2.80 -6.23 -4.69
CA ALA A 59 -1.35 -6.32 -4.57
C ALA A 59 -0.81 -5.92 -3.18
N ILE A 60 -1.66 -5.33 -2.33
CA ILE A 60 -1.32 -4.93 -0.96
C ILE A 60 -2.24 -5.69 -0.01
N SER A 61 -1.71 -6.24 1.08
CA SER A 61 -2.49 -6.96 2.10
C SER A 61 -2.09 -6.54 3.51
N VAL A 62 -3.01 -6.70 4.47
CA VAL A 62 -2.69 -6.54 5.91
C VAL A 62 -2.15 -7.86 6.43
N LEU A 63 -1.01 -7.81 7.11
CA LEU A 63 -0.51 -8.94 7.88
C LEU A 63 -1.06 -8.86 9.31
N ALA A 64 -1.61 -9.97 9.80
CA ALA A 64 -1.90 -10.11 11.22
C ALA A 64 -0.58 -10.07 12.01
N ASP A 65 -0.60 -9.42 13.18
CA ASP A 65 0.55 -9.40 14.10
C ASP A 65 0.84 -10.81 14.67
#